data_AF-A0A2A7MP01-F1
#
_entry.id   AF-A0A2A7MP01-F1
#
_cell.length_a   1.000
_cell.length_b   1.000
_cell.length_c   1.000
_cell.angle_alpha   90.00
_cell.angle_beta   90.00
_cell.angle_gamma   90.00
#
_symmetry.space_group_name_H-M   'P 1'
#
loop_
_entity.id
_entity.type
_entity.pdbx_description
1 polymer ?
#
loop_
_entity_poly.entity_id
_entity_poly.type
_entity_poly.pdbx_seq_one_letter_code
_entity_poly.pdbx_strand_id
1 'polypeptide(L)' 'LLTASGGPFRETPLEQLASVTPEQACAHPNWSMGRKISVDSASMMNKGLELIEACWLFDAQPSQVEVVIHPQSVIHSMVD' A
#
# COMPACT_ATOMS: atom_id res chain seq x y z
N LEU A 1 -7.19 -9.07 -8.20
CA LEU A 1 -7.03 -8.59 -6.80
C LEU A 1 -5.60 -8.11 -6.51
N LEU A 2 -5.43 -6.83 -6.19
CA LEU A 2 -4.16 -6.22 -5.81
C LEU A 2 -4.11 -5.98 -4.29
N THR A 3 -3.41 -6.83 -3.54
CA THR A 3 -3.41 -6.79 -2.07
C THR A 3 -2.46 -5.73 -1.50
N ALA A 4 -2.87 -5.01 -0.45
CA ALA A 4 -2.08 -3.99 0.23
C ALA A 4 -1.91 -4.30 1.73
N SER A 5 -0.75 -4.02 2.32
CA SER A 5 -0.53 -4.19 3.78
C SER A 5 -1.36 -3.18 4.61
N GLY A 6 -1.69 -2.03 4.03
CA GLY A 6 -2.26 -0.86 4.71
C GLY A 6 -1.22 0.06 5.35
N GLY A 7 0.07 -0.29 5.31
CA GLY A 7 1.16 0.52 5.86
C GLY A 7 1.15 0.66 7.38
N PRO A 8 2.12 1.41 7.96
CA PRO A 8 2.24 1.62 9.41
C PRO A 8 1.06 2.37 10.04
N PHE A 9 0.29 3.13 9.25
CA PHE A 9 -0.78 4.00 9.77
C PHE A 9 -2.19 3.41 9.63
N ARG A 10 -2.32 2.13 9.26
CA ARG A 10 -3.62 1.45 9.05
C ARG A 10 -4.59 1.62 10.23
N GLU A 11 -4.09 1.60 11.45
CA GLU A 11 -4.88 1.69 12.69
C GLU A 11 -4.64 3.00 13.44
N THR A 12 -3.90 3.96 12.84
CA THR A 12 -3.65 5.26 13.45
C THR A 12 -4.93 6.11 13.40
N PRO A 13 -5.37 6.69 14.53
CA PRO A 13 -6.53 7.59 14.54
C PRO A 13 -6.33 8.78 13.59
N LEU A 14 -7.39 9.19 12.90
CA LEU A 14 -7.32 10.22 11.86
C LEU A 14 -6.73 11.55 12.37
N GLU A 15 -7.07 11.94 13.60
CA GLU A 15 -6.59 13.15 14.24
C GLU A 15 -5.06 13.14 14.50
N GLN A 16 -4.45 11.95 14.57
CA GLN A 16 -3.01 11.80 14.77
C GLN A 16 -2.22 11.84 13.46
N LEU A 17 -2.86 11.55 12.32
CA LEU A 17 -2.21 11.51 11.01
C LEU A 17 -1.55 12.83 10.61
N ALA A 18 -2.09 13.97 11.06
CA ALA A 18 -1.52 15.29 10.77
C ALA A 18 -0.14 15.53 11.39
N SER A 19 0.24 14.72 12.38
CA SER A 19 1.46 14.89 13.17
C SER A 19 2.51 13.78 12.97
N VAL A 20 2.26 12.84 12.05
CA VAL A 20 3.18 11.71 11.82
C VAL A 20 4.49 12.17 11.19
N THR A 21 5.58 11.49 11.55
CA THR A 21 6.93 11.82 11.06
C THR A 21 7.39 10.88 9.93
N PRO A 22 8.39 11.28 9.13
CA PRO A 22 9.01 10.39 8.15
C PRO A 22 9.58 9.11 8.76
N GLU A 23 10.11 9.17 9.99
CA GLU A 23 10.64 8.01 10.70
C GLU A 23 9.53 7.02 11.03
N GLN A 24 8.37 7.51 11.50
CA GLN A 24 7.20 6.66 11.74
C GLN A 24 6.65 6.06 10.43
N ALA A 25 6.63 6.84 9.35
CA ALA A 25 6.20 6.36 8.04
C ALA A 25 7.14 5.28 7.46
N CYS A 26 8.43 5.32 7.81
CA CYS A 26 9.41 4.32 7.39
C CYS A 26 9.43 3.05 8.26
N ALA A 27 8.74 3.05 9.41
CA ALA A 27 8.67 1.91 10.32
C ALA A 27 7.60 0.88 9.88
N HIS A 28 7.76 0.31 8.69
CA HIS A 28 6.75 -0.58 8.08
C HIS A 28 6.65 -1.92 8.85
N PRO A 29 5.43 -2.42 9.14
CA PRO A 29 5.22 -3.59 10.02
C PRO A 29 5.77 -4.91 9.46
N ASN A 30 5.77 -5.09 8.14
CA ASN A 30 6.10 -6.39 7.51
C ASN A 30 7.40 -6.40 6.69
N TRP A 31 7.94 -5.23 6.33
CA TRP A 31 8.94 -5.14 5.26
C TRP A 31 10.05 -4.16 5.66
N SER A 32 11.30 -4.51 5.35
CA SER A 32 12.44 -3.58 5.40
C SER A 32 12.70 -3.07 3.98
N MET A 33 12.51 -1.78 3.75
CA MET A 33 12.52 -1.17 2.41
C MET A 33 13.20 0.19 2.40
N GLY A 34 13.43 0.75 1.20
CA GLY A 34 13.93 2.11 1.05
C GLY A 34 12.92 3.17 1.54
N ARG A 35 13.42 4.37 1.90
CA ARG A 35 12.60 5.44 2.49
C ARG A 35 11.42 5.86 1.62
N LYS A 36 11.64 6.04 0.30
CA LYS A 36 10.60 6.50 -0.63
C LYS A 36 9.41 5.54 -0.67
N ILE A 37 9.66 4.26 -0.95
CA ILE A 37 8.59 3.25 -1.01
C ILE A 37 7.92 3.04 0.35
N SER A 38 8.65 3.21 1.47
CA SER A 38 8.06 3.10 2.80
C SER A 38 7.05 4.23 3.08
N VAL A 39 7.39 5.48 2.71
CA VAL A 39 6.46 6.62 2.81
C VAL A 39 5.26 6.48 1.87
N ASP A 40 5.49 5.97 0.65
CA ASP A 40 4.39 5.68 -0.27
C ASP A 40 3.47 4.58 0.25
N SER A 41 4.01 3.58 0.93
CA SER A 41 3.23 2.54 1.58
C SER A 41 2.40 3.10 2.74
N ALA A 42 3.00 3.97 3.56
CA ALA A 42 2.31 4.64 4.67
C ALA A 42 1.15 5.56 4.24
N SER A 43 1.27 6.17 3.06
CA SER A 43 0.22 7.01 2.46
C SER A 43 -0.73 6.24 1.53
N MET A 44 -0.53 4.93 1.35
CA MET A 44 -1.19 4.09 0.34
C MET A 44 -0.95 4.52 -1.12
N MET A 45 -0.14 5.57 -1.38
CA MET A 45 0.22 6.00 -2.73
C MET A 45 0.93 4.90 -3.52
N ASN A 46 1.72 4.06 -2.84
CA ASN A 46 2.36 2.90 -3.45
C ASN A 46 1.34 2.02 -4.18
N LYS A 47 0.17 1.81 -3.56
CA LYS A 47 -0.89 0.98 -4.13
C LYS A 47 -1.60 1.66 -5.31
N GLY A 48 -1.67 2.98 -5.30
CA GLY A 48 -2.15 3.76 -6.46
C GLY A 48 -1.22 3.63 -7.67
N LEU A 49 0.10 3.68 -7.43
CA LEU A 49 1.10 3.45 -8.48
C LEU A 49 1.04 2.02 -9.02
N GLU A 50 0.93 1.03 -8.14
CA GLU A 50 0.80 -0.38 -8.53
C GLU A 50 -0.52 -0.69 -9.26
N LEU A 51 -1.61 0.05 -8.99
CA LEU A 51 -2.85 -0.07 -9.77
C LEU A 51 -2.63 0.40 -11.21
N ILE A 52 -2.01 1.58 -11.37
CA ILE A 52 -1.67 2.10 -12.71
C ILE A 52 -0.75 1.11 -13.42
N GLU A 53 0.27 0.60 -12.73
CA GLU A 53 1.17 -0.43 -13.24
C GLU A 53 0.41 -1.68 -13.69
N ALA A 54 -0.50 -2.21 -12.88
CA ALA A 54 -1.29 -3.39 -13.24
C ALA A 54 -2.15 -3.15 -14.49
N CYS A 55 -2.78 -1.98 -14.62
CA CYS A 55 -3.54 -1.62 -15.82
C CYS A 55 -2.64 -1.60 -17.07
N TRP A 56 -1.44 -1.05 -16.98
CA TRP A 56 -0.50 -0.99 -18.10
C TRP A 56 0.13 -2.35 -18.43
N LEU A 57 0.56 -3.11 -17.43
CA LEU A 57 1.26 -4.38 -17.61
C LEU A 57 0.33 -5.50 -18.10
N PHE A 58 -0.94 -5.46 -17.69
CA PHE A 58 -1.89 -6.55 -17.96
C PHE A 58 -3.06 -6.15 -18.86
N ASP A 59 -3.00 -4.95 -19.48
CA ASP A 59 -4.08 -4.38 -20.31
C ASP A 59 -5.44 -4.39 -19.58
N ALA A 60 -5.40 -4.22 -18.26
CA ALA A 60 -6.57 -4.23 -17.41
C ALA A 60 -7.20 -2.84 -17.34
N GLN A 61 -8.54 -2.78 -17.34
CA GLN A 61 -9.26 -1.57 -17.00
C GLN A 61 -9.20 -1.34 -15.48
N PRO A 62 -9.19 -0.08 -15.00
CA PRO A 62 -9.19 0.20 -13.56
C PRO A 62 -10.33 -0.49 -12.79
N SER A 63 -11.49 -0.67 -13.42
CA SER A 63 -12.65 -1.37 -12.82
C SER A 63 -12.43 -2.88 -12.66
N GLN A 64 -11.39 -3.46 -13.25
CA GLN A 64 -11.00 -4.87 -13.12
C GLN A 64 -9.94 -5.08 -12.03
N VAL A 65 -9.39 -4.01 -11.45
CA VAL A 65 -8.33 -4.09 -10.43
C VAL A 65 -8.90 -3.68 -9.08
N GLU A 66 -9.32 -4.66 -8.29
CA GLU A 66 -9.75 -4.41 -6.91
C GLU A 66 -8.54 -4.38 -5.96
N VAL A 67 -8.42 -3.28 -5.20
CA VAL A 67 -7.42 -3.13 -4.14
C VAL A 67 -8.00 -3.63 -2.82
N VAL A 68 -7.33 -4.61 -2.19
CA VAL A 68 -7.80 -5.24 -0.95
C VAL A 68 -6.76 -5.13 0.16
N ILE A 69 -7.17 -4.76 1.37
CA ILE A 69 -6.27 -4.72 2.53
C ILE A 69 -6.07 -6.13 3.09
N HIS A 70 -4.82 -6.60 3.05
CA HIS A 70 -4.36 -7.86 3.60
C HIS A 70 -3.15 -7.62 4.52
N PRO A 71 -3.37 -7.32 5.82
CA PRO A 71 -2.32 -6.83 6.71
C PRO A 71 -1.16 -7.80 6.92
N GLN A 72 -1.40 -9.10 6.81
CA GLN A 72 -0.36 -10.13 7.00
C GLN A 72 0.64 -10.17 5.82
N SER A 73 0.24 -9.65 4.65
CA SER A 73 1.06 -9.64 3.44
C SER A 73 1.58 -11.04 3.02
N VAL A 74 0.83 -12.10 3.33
CA VAL A 74 1.17 -13.49 2.98
C VAL A 74 0.70 -13.82 1.57
N ILE A 75 -0.54 -13.44 1.23
CA ILE A 75 -1.01 -13.46 -0.15
C ILE A 75 -0.55 -12.16 -0.82
N HIS A 76 0.25 -12.26 -1.88
CA HIS A 76 0.88 -11.10 -2.52
C HIS A 76 0.03 -10.43 -3.60
N SER A 77 -0.84 -11.18 -4.27
CA SER A 77 -1.92 -10.74 -5.18
C SER A 77 -2.68 -11.98 -5.65
N MET A 78 -3.82 -11.79 -6.32
CA MET A 78 -4.60 -12.86 -6.92
C MET A 78 -5.21 -12.42 -8.25
N VAL A 79 -5.53 -13.40 -9.10
CA VAL A 79 -6.21 -13.23 -10.38
C VAL A 79 -7.44 -14.14 -10.38
N ASP A 80 -8.54 -13.65 -10.93
CA ASP A 80 -9.83 -14.31 -11.07
C ASP A 80 -10.39 -14.14 -12.49
#